data_AF-A0A7S0Y3E7-F1
#
_entry.id   AF-A0A7S0Y3E7-F1
#
_cell.length_a   1.000
_cell.length_b   1.000
_cell.length_c   1.000
_cell.angle_alpha   90.00
_cell.angle_beta   90.00
_cell.angle_gamma   90.00
#
_symmetry.space_group_name_H-M   'P 1'
#
loop_
_entity.id
_entity.type
_entity.pdbx_description
1 polymer ?
#
loop_
_entity_poly.entity_id
_entity_poly.type
_entity_poly.pdbx_seq_one_letter_code
_entity_poly.pdbx_strand_id
1 'polypeptide(L)'
;IGSCKQHDLNLAASGCNVDNPPSWCSSEWCYVDTTVCGINEAQCTAASGVVGSTVSPYCRSREMLLSNTFPNTSLYYSYGTCGSLNDYDEARAASSIAGAHLKVAIADHGPPEIMHGEIDPERAQWGKYSGGYIVEFVNKMLFSVEPPLTISPQDGWATATSRSKFGSSYTACVHDVAIGEFDMCIGSFWITPQRLSMVQFLPAFGSSKFYLVVPGDPVSDSFIDTLAKPFEPFSVELWAFVLSFLIFAALVMTDCHGPSQQG
;
A
#
# COMPACT_ATOMS: atom_id res chain seq x y z
N ILE A 1 -32.41 18.24 -18.93
CA ILE A 1 -31.05 18.84 -18.93
C ILE A 1 -31.14 20.06 -18.03
N GLY A 2 -30.36 20.12 -16.95
CA GLY A 2 -30.46 21.20 -15.93
C GLY A 2 -30.82 20.76 -14.51
N SER A 3 -30.91 19.46 -14.23
CA SER A 3 -31.08 18.94 -12.86
C SER A 3 -29.77 18.35 -12.35
N CYS A 4 -29.35 18.76 -11.15
CA CYS A 4 -28.29 18.10 -10.40
C CYS A 4 -28.71 16.68 -10.04
N LYS A 5 -27.92 15.69 -10.48
CA LYS A 5 -28.14 14.27 -10.18
C LYS A 5 -26.79 13.55 -10.10
N GLN A 6 -26.80 12.35 -9.52
CA GLN A 6 -25.67 11.42 -9.51
C GLN A 6 -25.57 10.74 -10.88
N HIS A 7 -25.14 11.47 -11.91
CA HIS A 7 -25.15 10.95 -13.28
C HIS A 7 -24.00 9.96 -13.56
N ASP A 8 -23.00 9.84 -12.68
CA ASP A 8 -21.92 8.85 -12.84
C ASP A 8 -22.23 7.49 -12.18
N LEU A 9 -23.13 7.48 -11.19
CA LEU A 9 -23.56 6.26 -10.52
C LEU A 9 -24.27 5.33 -11.51
N ASN A 10 -23.71 4.15 -11.75
CA ASN A 10 -24.20 3.12 -12.70
C ASN A 10 -24.23 3.54 -14.19
N LEU A 11 -23.65 4.69 -14.54
CA LEU A 11 -23.73 5.28 -15.88
C LEU A 11 -22.37 5.67 -16.46
N ALA A 12 -21.37 5.95 -15.62
CA ALA A 12 -20.02 6.29 -16.07
C ALA A 12 -19.34 5.09 -16.75
N ALA A 13 -18.63 5.35 -17.85
CA ALA A 13 -17.90 4.33 -18.63
C ALA A 13 -16.74 3.68 -17.85
N SER A 14 -16.26 4.32 -16.78
CA SER A 14 -15.13 3.85 -15.96
C SER A 14 -15.34 4.19 -14.49
N GLY A 15 -14.94 3.28 -13.59
CA GLY A 15 -14.77 3.55 -12.16
C GLY A 15 -16.00 3.45 -11.26
N CYS A 16 -17.21 3.69 -11.77
CA CYS A 16 -18.43 3.72 -10.94
C CYS A 16 -19.31 2.46 -10.97
N ASN A 17 -19.02 1.51 -11.86
CA ASN A 17 -19.75 0.25 -11.97
C ASN A 17 -18.99 -0.90 -11.29
N VAL A 18 -18.69 -0.74 -10.00
CA VAL A 18 -17.96 -1.71 -9.16
C VAL A 18 -18.66 -1.82 -7.80
N ASP A 19 -18.44 -2.92 -7.06
CA ASP A 19 -19.12 -3.18 -5.78
C ASP A 19 -18.87 -2.11 -4.71
N ASN A 20 -17.75 -1.39 -4.79
CA ASN A 20 -17.41 -0.25 -3.95
C ASN A 20 -16.95 0.93 -4.83
N PRO A 21 -17.88 1.71 -5.39
CA PRO A 21 -17.51 2.82 -6.25
C PRO A 21 -16.84 3.94 -5.42
N PRO A 22 -15.89 4.69 -6.01
CA PRO A 22 -15.34 5.89 -5.39
C PRO A 22 -16.45 6.87 -4.96
N SER A 23 -16.19 7.63 -3.90
CA SER A 23 -17.16 8.57 -3.32
C SER A 23 -17.67 9.61 -4.33
N TRP A 24 -16.82 10.03 -5.27
CA TRP A 24 -17.19 10.96 -6.34
C TRP A 24 -18.29 10.42 -7.27
N CYS A 25 -18.46 9.11 -7.41
CA CYS A 25 -19.55 8.51 -8.20
C CYS A 25 -20.95 8.86 -7.66
N SER A 26 -21.04 9.11 -6.36
CA SER A 26 -22.28 9.52 -5.67
C SER A 26 -22.44 11.04 -5.57
N SER A 27 -21.48 11.81 -6.08
CA SER A 27 -21.54 13.27 -6.06
C SER A 27 -22.50 13.77 -7.14
N GLU A 28 -23.30 14.78 -6.81
CA GLU A 28 -24.24 15.37 -7.75
C GLU A 28 -23.52 16.32 -8.72
N TRP A 29 -23.85 16.21 -10.00
CA TRP A 29 -23.39 17.14 -11.02
C TRP A 29 -24.49 17.41 -12.06
N CYS A 30 -24.27 18.39 -12.93
CA CYS A 30 -25.20 18.69 -14.03
C CYS A 30 -24.50 19.03 -15.33
N TYR A 31 -25.21 18.85 -16.44
CA TYR A 31 -24.78 19.37 -17.75
C TYR A 31 -24.95 20.88 -17.82
N VAL A 32 -23.94 21.56 -18.36
CA VAL A 32 -23.86 23.00 -18.55
C VAL A 32 -23.67 23.28 -20.03
N ASP A 33 -24.54 24.10 -20.59
CA ASP A 33 -24.39 24.67 -21.93
C ASP A 33 -23.62 25.99 -21.82
N THR A 34 -22.42 26.02 -22.35
CA THR A 34 -21.50 27.16 -22.23
C THR A 34 -21.83 28.29 -23.21
N THR A 35 -22.65 28.01 -24.24
CA THR A 35 -23.16 29.05 -25.14
C THR A 35 -24.20 29.93 -24.44
N VAL A 36 -24.94 29.35 -23.48
CA VAL A 36 -25.92 30.05 -22.65
C VAL A 36 -25.28 30.56 -21.36
N CYS A 37 -24.43 29.75 -20.73
CA CYS A 37 -23.78 30.02 -19.44
C CYS A 37 -22.33 30.52 -19.61
N GLY A 38 -22.13 31.55 -20.43
CA GLY A 38 -20.82 32.18 -20.63
C GLY A 38 -20.32 32.95 -19.41
N ILE A 39 -19.00 33.16 -19.33
CA ILE A 39 -18.39 34.03 -18.31
C ILE A 39 -18.82 35.47 -18.59
N ASN A 40 -19.32 36.16 -17.57
CA ASN A 40 -19.66 37.58 -17.69
C ASN A 40 -18.40 38.43 -17.52
N GLU A 41 -17.63 38.56 -18.61
CA GLU A 41 -16.37 39.30 -18.64
C GLU A 41 -16.55 40.76 -18.20
N ALA A 42 -17.65 41.40 -18.59
CA ALA A 42 -17.93 42.79 -18.20
C ALA A 42 -18.05 42.96 -16.67
N GLN A 43 -18.76 42.05 -16.00
CA GLN A 43 -18.86 42.07 -14.53
C GLN A 43 -17.57 41.61 -13.84
N CYS A 44 -16.78 40.75 -14.49
CA CYS A 44 -15.45 40.39 -14.00
C CYS A 44 -14.49 41.59 -14.02
N THR A 45 -14.41 42.29 -15.15
CA THR A 45 -13.57 43.48 -15.29
C THR A 45 -14.05 44.64 -14.41
N ALA A 46 -15.37 44.81 -14.24
CA ALA A 46 -15.93 45.80 -13.31
C ALA A 46 -15.52 45.54 -11.85
N ALA A 47 -15.32 44.27 -11.48
CA ALA A 47 -14.79 43.87 -10.17
C ALA A 47 -13.25 43.94 -10.10
N SER A 48 -12.58 44.55 -11.09
CA SER A 48 -11.12 44.59 -11.21
C SER A 48 -10.45 43.21 -11.26
N GLY A 49 -11.19 42.19 -11.68
CA GLY A 49 -10.67 40.83 -11.86
C GLY A 49 -10.33 40.54 -13.31
N VAL A 50 -9.46 39.55 -13.50
CA VAL A 50 -9.21 38.90 -14.79
C VAL A 50 -9.92 37.56 -14.81
N VAL A 51 -10.27 37.05 -16.00
CA VAL A 51 -10.85 35.71 -16.15
C VAL A 51 -9.89 34.68 -15.55
N GLY A 52 -10.41 33.85 -14.65
CA GLY A 52 -9.64 32.92 -13.79
C GLY A 52 -9.27 33.45 -12.41
N SER A 53 -9.48 34.74 -12.13
CA SER A 53 -9.22 35.31 -10.80
C SER A 53 -10.34 35.00 -9.80
N THR A 54 -9.98 34.95 -8.51
CA THR A 54 -10.90 34.69 -7.40
C THR A 54 -11.58 35.96 -6.87
N VAL A 55 -11.28 37.12 -7.46
CA VAL A 55 -11.73 38.45 -7.00
C VAL A 55 -13.25 38.59 -7.07
N SER A 56 -13.89 37.91 -8.01
CA SER A 56 -15.34 37.96 -8.19
C SER A 56 -15.89 36.61 -8.65
N PRO A 57 -17.10 36.21 -8.23
CA PRO A 57 -17.78 35.03 -8.78
C PRO A 57 -17.90 35.05 -10.31
N TYR A 58 -18.00 36.26 -10.90
CA TYR A 58 -18.09 36.47 -12.34
C TYR A 58 -16.76 36.25 -13.08
N CYS A 59 -15.64 36.19 -12.36
CA CYS A 59 -14.32 35.96 -12.92
C CYS A 59 -13.90 34.49 -12.93
N ARG A 60 -14.70 33.57 -12.38
CA ARG A 60 -14.31 32.16 -12.31
C ARG A 60 -14.28 31.54 -13.70
N SER A 61 -13.09 31.31 -14.24
CA SER A 61 -12.95 30.34 -15.32
C SER A 61 -13.13 28.95 -14.72
N ARG A 62 -13.99 28.14 -15.35
CA ARG A 62 -14.17 26.74 -14.99
C ARG A 62 -13.62 25.90 -16.13
N GLU A 63 -12.87 24.88 -15.78
CA GLU A 63 -12.47 23.85 -16.73
C GLU A 63 -13.72 23.10 -17.18
N MET A 64 -13.92 23.01 -18.49
CA MET A 64 -15.15 22.50 -19.09
C MET A 64 -14.85 21.13 -19.69
N LEU A 65 -15.30 20.07 -19.01
CA LEU A 65 -15.09 18.69 -19.48
C LEU A 65 -16.28 18.28 -20.35
N LEU A 66 -16.00 17.88 -21.59
CA LEU A 66 -17.02 17.51 -22.57
C LEU A 66 -17.72 16.22 -22.14
N SER A 67 -19.04 16.16 -22.31
CA SER A 67 -19.81 14.95 -22.04
C SER A 67 -19.62 13.88 -23.11
N ASN A 68 -18.95 12.77 -22.77
CA ASN A 68 -18.84 11.60 -23.65
C ASN A 68 -20.19 10.89 -23.90
N THR A 69 -21.19 11.12 -23.04
CA THR A 69 -22.55 10.57 -23.20
C THR A 69 -23.32 11.18 -24.38
N PHE A 70 -22.92 12.37 -24.83
CA PHE A 70 -23.60 13.12 -25.89
C PHE A 70 -22.59 13.66 -26.92
N PRO A 71 -21.98 12.78 -27.74
CA PRO A 71 -20.83 13.10 -28.59
C PRO A 71 -21.10 14.18 -29.65
N ASN A 72 -22.37 14.44 -29.97
CA ASN A 72 -22.78 15.44 -30.96
C ASN A 72 -23.33 16.73 -30.32
N THR A 73 -23.08 16.97 -29.04
CA THR A 73 -23.54 18.18 -28.33
C THR A 73 -22.37 18.88 -27.67
N SER A 74 -22.40 20.22 -27.63
CA SER A 74 -21.45 21.05 -26.86
C SER A 74 -21.80 21.10 -25.37
N LEU A 75 -22.34 20.00 -24.81
CA LEU A 75 -22.71 19.92 -23.41
C LEU A 75 -21.48 19.51 -22.59
N TYR A 76 -21.19 20.32 -21.59
CA TYR A 76 -20.13 20.07 -20.61
C TYR A 76 -20.75 19.60 -19.31
N TYR A 77 -20.01 18.91 -18.44
CA TYR A 77 -20.49 18.59 -17.09
C TYR A 77 -19.77 19.42 -16.02
N SER A 78 -20.44 19.64 -14.88
CA SER A 78 -19.87 20.40 -13.78
C SER A 78 -20.41 19.95 -12.42
N TYR A 79 -19.52 19.38 -11.60
CA TYR A 79 -19.78 19.07 -10.19
C TYR A 79 -19.99 20.34 -9.35
N GLY A 80 -19.14 21.34 -9.55
CA GLY A 80 -19.20 22.60 -8.81
C GLY A 80 -20.45 23.44 -9.09
N THR A 81 -21.19 23.20 -10.18
CA THR A 81 -22.49 23.85 -10.42
C THR A 81 -23.57 23.31 -9.48
N CYS A 82 -23.44 22.07 -9.05
CA CYS A 82 -24.31 21.41 -8.07
C CYS A 82 -23.77 21.48 -6.64
N GLY A 83 -22.67 22.20 -6.40
CA GLY A 83 -22.06 22.33 -5.08
C GLY A 83 -21.20 21.15 -4.65
N SER A 84 -21.03 20.13 -5.50
CA SER A 84 -20.13 19.01 -5.25
C SER A 84 -18.68 19.37 -5.56
N LEU A 85 -17.74 18.75 -4.84
CA LEU A 85 -16.32 18.78 -5.20
C LEU A 85 -16.11 18.02 -6.51
N ASN A 86 -15.28 18.57 -7.40
CA ASN A 86 -14.86 17.88 -8.62
C ASN A 86 -13.70 16.93 -8.29
N ASP A 87 -13.97 15.94 -7.45
CA ASP A 87 -12.99 14.90 -7.08
C ASP A 87 -12.81 13.87 -8.21
N TYR A 88 -13.74 13.87 -9.19
CA TYR A 88 -13.60 13.17 -10.45
C TYR A 88 -12.72 13.99 -11.39
N ASP A 89 -11.41 13.83 -11.27
CA ASP A 89 -10.50 14.39 -12.26
C ASP A 89 -9.23 13.55 -12.43
N GLU A 90 -9.42 12.26 -12.74
CA GLU A 90 -8.33 11.38 -13.17
C GLU A 90 -7.61 11.95 -14.40
N ALA A 91 -8.35 12.62 -15.30
CA ALA A 91 -7.80 13.25 -16.49
C ALA A 91 -6.94 14.49 -16.20
N ARG A 92 -7.25 15.30 -15.19
CA ARG A 92 -6.40 16.44 -14.77
C ARG A 92 -5.19 15.99 -13.96
N ALA A 93 -5.36 15.00 -13.09
CA ALA A 93 -4.23 14.39 -12.40
C ALA A 93 -3.26 13.77 -13.43
N ALA A 94 -3.79 13.00 -14.39
CA ALA A 94 -3.02 12.36 -15.45
C ALA A 94 -2.42 13.37 -16.44
N SER A 95 -3.17 14.37 -16.91
CA SER A 95 -2.66 15.36 -17.88
C SER A 95 -1.57 16.27 -17.32
N SER A 96 -1.59 16.53 -16.00
CA SER A 96 -0.53 17.30 -15.34
C SER A 96 0.83 16.59 -15.33
N ILE A 97 0.82 15.25 -15.41
CA ILE A 97 2.03 14.42 -15.37
C ILE A 97 2.28 13.70 -16.68
N ALA A 98 1.38 13.76 -17.65
CA ALA A 98 1.46 12.97 -18.87
C ALA A 98 2.78 13.23 -19.62
N GLY A 99 3.51 12.16 -19.95
CA GLY A 99 4.82 12.24 -20.59
C GLY A 99 5.95 12.78 -19.71
N ALA A 100 5.75 12.92 -18.39
CA ALA A 100 6.81 13.35 -17.49
C ALA A 100 7.95 12.31 -17.40
N HIS A 101 9.16 12.82 -17.20
CA HIS A 101 10.37 12.05 -16.96
C HIS A 101 10.70 12.12 -15.46
N LEU A 102 10.55 11.00 -14.74
CA LEU A 102 10.71 10.96 -13.28
C LEU A 102 12.11 10.45 -12.89
N LYS A 103 12.81 11.18 -12.04
CA LYS A 103 14.04 10.74 -11.37
C LYS A 103 13.67 9.87 -10.18
N VAL A 104 14.01 8.59 -10.23
CA VAL A 104 13.60 7.64 -9.20
C VAL A 104 14.81 7.06 -8.48
N ALA A 105 14.75 6.99 -7.14
CA ALA A 105 15.71 6.25 -6.34
C ALA A 105 15.11 4.91 -5.95
N ILE A 106 15.85 3.81 -6.15
CA ILE A 106 15.37 2.45 -5.90
C ILE A 106 16.20 1.81 -4.80
N ALA A 107 15.55 1.16 -3.83
CA ALA A 107 16.25 0.59 -2.69
C ALA A 107 17.15 -0.56 -3.16
N ASP A 108 18.43 -0.47 -2.81
CA ASP A 108 19.45 -1.50 -3.11
C ASP A 108 19.51 -2.61 -2.05
N HIS A 109 18.64 -2.55 -1.03
CA HIS A 109 18.56 -3.50 0.07
C HIS A 109 17.09 -3.76 0.43
N GLY A 110 16.56 -4.89 -0.04
CA GLY A 110 15.21 -5.37 0.26
C GLY A 110 15.14 -6.90 0.09
N PRO A 111 14.09 -7.55 0.62
CA PRO A 111 13.84 -8.95 0.34
C PRO A 111 13.66 -9.15 -1.18
N PRO A 112 14.26 -10.19 -1.78
CA PRO A 112 14.27 -10.39 -3.22
C PRO A 112 12.87 -10.53 -3.82
N GLU A 113 11.89 -10.98 -3.04
CA GLU A 113 10.49 -11.08 -3.48
C GLU A 113 9.88 -9.69 -3.75
N ILE A 114 10.35 -8.68 -3.03
CA ILE A 114 9.85 -7.30 -3.10
C ILE A 114 10.49 -6.56 -4.28
N MET A 115 11.82 -6.66 -4.36
CA MET A 115 12.64 -6.11 -5.43
C MET A 115 13.90 -6.95 -5.56
N HIS A 116 14.26 -7.31 -6.77
CA HIS A 116 15.51 -8.00 -7.05
C HIS A 116 16.19 -7.42 -8.29
N GLY A 117 17.51 -7.60 -8.31
CA GLY A 117 18.29 -7.21 -9.47
C GLY A 117 18.08 -8.20 -10.60
N GLU A 118 17.42 -7.77 -11.65
CA GLU A 118 17.28 -8.48 -12.92
C GLU A 118 17.55 -7.49 -14.05
N ILE A 119 18.00 -7.98 -15.20
CA ILE A 119 18.11 -7.18 -16.42
C ILE A 119 17.06 -7.72 -17.37
N ASP A 120 15.96 -6.98 -17.49
CA ASP A 120 14.87 -7.29 -18.41
C ASP A 120 14.92 -6.34 -19.62
N PRO A 121 15.12 -6.87 -20.85
CA PRO A 121 15.12 -6.07 -22.07
C PRO A 121 13.84 -5.27 -22.29
N GLU A 122 12.68 -5.78 -21.86
CA GLU A 122 11.39 -5.08 -21.98
C GLU A 122 11.27 -3.92 -20.96
N ARG A 123 12.10 -3.93 -19.93
CA ARG A 123 12.16 -2.93 -18.85
C ARG A 123 13.53 -2.27 -18.77
N ALA A 124 14.18 -2.03 -19.92
CA ALA A 124 15.51 -1.44 -20.00
C ALA A 124 15.67 -0.11 -19.21
N GLN A 125 14.60 0.69 -19.09
CA GLN A 125 14.61 1.94 -18.32
C GLN A 125 14.86 1.74 -16.81
N TRP A 126 14.63 0.53 -16.28
CA TRP A 126 14.86 0.18 -14.88
C TRP A 126 16.32 -0.21 -14.58
N GLY A 127 17.13 -0.39 -15.62
CA GLY A 127 18.52 -0.81 -15.50
C GLY A 127 18.65 -2.13 -14.72
N LYS A 128 19.48 -2.13 -13.67
CA LYS A 128 19.75 -3.31 -12.84
C LYS A 128 18.63 -3.67 -11.85
N TYR A 129 17.55 -2.89 -11.77
CA TYR A 129 16.48 -3.04 -10.79
C TYR A 129 15.15 -3.43 -11.46
N SER A 130 15.18 -4.24 -12.52
CA SER A 130 13.96 -4.55 -13.28
C SER A 130 13.08 -5.64 -12.67
N GLY A 131 13.43 -6.20 -11.51
CA GLY A 131 12.75 -7.35 -10.90
C GLY A 131 11.98 -7.04 -9.62
N GLY A 132 10.86 -7.76 -9.40
CA GLY A 132 10.07 -7.74 -8.16
C GLY A 132 8.68 -7.11 -8.30
N TYR A 133 7.81 -7.37 -7.32
CA TYR A 133 6.40 -6.94 -7.42
C TYR A 133 6.23 -5.42 -7.38
N ILE A 134 7.08 -4.70 -6.63
CA ILE A 134 7.00 -3.22 -6.56
C ILE A 134 7.36 -2.62 -7.92
N VAL A 135 8.39 -3.17 -8.59
CA VAL A 135 8.82 -2.70 -9.91
C VAL A 135 7.72 -2.95 -10.94
N GLU A 136 7.09 -4.12 -10.92
CA GLU A 136 5.96 -4.43 -11.81
C GLU A 136 4.78 -3.49 -11.57
N PHE A 137 4.43 -3.25 -10.30
CA PHE A 137 3.36 -2.34 -9.92
C PHE A 137 3.62 -0.92 -10.45
N VAL A 138 4.80 -0.37 -10.19
CA VAL A 138 5.16 0.97 -10.67
C VAL A 138 5.22 0.99 -12.20
N ASN A 139 5.77 -0.04 -12.85
CA ASN A 139 5.80 -0.12 -14.30
C ASN A 139 4.40 -0.05 -14.91
N LYS A 140 3.43 -0.80 -14.37
CA LYS A 140 2.03 -0.71 -14.81
C LYS A 140 1.42 0.67 -14.59
N MET A 141 1.78 1.34 -13.50
CA MET A 141 1.35 2.71 -13.23
C MET A 141 1.93 3.70 -14.26
N LEU A 142 3.19 3.56 -14.68
CA LEU A 142 3.80 4.43 -15.69
C LEU A 142 3.06 4.38 -17.04
N PHE A 143 2.57 3.20 -17.44
CA PHE A 143 1.81 3.00 -18.68
C PHE A 143 0.31 3.26 -18.55
N SER A 144 -0.19 3.56 -17.35
CA SER A 144 -1.62 3.86 -17.15
C SER A 144 -2.01 5.29 -17.56
N VAL A 145 -1.03 6.15 -17.82
CA VAL A 145 -1.21 7.54 -18.26
C VAL A 145 -0.81 7.66 -19.74
N GLU A 146 -1.53 8.47 -20.51
CA GLU A 146 -1.20 8.76 -21.92
C GLU A 146 -0.87 10.25 -22.12
N PRO A 147 0.30 10.61 -22.70
CA PRO A 147 1.46 9.74 -22.99
C PRO A 147 2.09 9.11 -21.74
N PRO A 148 2.71 7.92 -21.89
CA PRO A 148 3.27 7.16 -20.79
C PRO A 148 4.39 7.93 -20.09
N LEU A 149 4.42 7.78 -18.76
CA LEU A 149 5.50 8.26 -17.94
C LEU A 149 6.76 7.46 -18.22
N THR A 150 7.91 8.10 -18.08
CA THR A 150 9.20 7.41 -18.17
C THR A 150 10.02 7.69 -16.92
N ILE A 151 10.92 6.78 -16.60
CA ILE A 151 11.76 6.89 -15.40
C ILE A 151 13.24 6.96 -15.75
N SER A 152 13.99 7.60 -14.87
CA SER A 152 15.45 7.58 -14.85
C SER A 152 15.90 7.15 -13.45
N PRO A 153 16.24 5.86 -13.26
CA PRO A 153 16.82 5.39 -12.01
C PRO A 153 18.11 6.11 -11.72
N GLN A 154 18.21 6.70 -10.54
CA GLN A 154 19.41 7.40 -10.08
C GLN A 154 20.38 6.42 -9.42
N ASP A 155 21.67 6.74 -9.52
CA ASP A 155 22.73 5.94 -8.92
C ASP A 155 22.72 6.10 -7.39
N GLY A 156 22.15 5.10 -6.73
CA GLY A 156 22.13 4.96 -5.28
C GLY A 156 20.80 5.36 -4.64
N TRP A 157 20.64 4.94 -3.38
CA TRP A 157 19.38 5.02 -2.65
C TRP A 157 19.09 6.38 -2.01
N ALA A 158 20.11 7.20 -1.75
CA ALA A 158 19.99 8.53 -1.16
C ALA A 158 21.26 9.35 -1.42
N THR A 159 21.15 10.67 -1.49
CA THR A 159 22.30 11.57 -1.63
C THR A 159 23.22 11.47 -0.40
N ALA A 160 24.51 11.73 -0.58
CA ALA A 160 25.47 11.74 0.53
C ALA A 160 25.11 12.80 1.58
N THR A 161 24.56 13.94 1.13
CA THR A 161 24.10 15.04 1.98
C THR A 161 22.94 14.64 2.87
N SER A 162 21.94 13.92 2.34
CA SER A 162 20.81 13.46 3.16
C SER A 162 21.23 12.31 4.08
N ARG A 163 22.14 11.44 3.63
CA ARG A 163 22.70 10.37 4.47
C ARG A 163 23.51 10.86 5.67
N SER A 164 24.13 12.03 5.59
CA SER A 164 24.84 12.61 6.75
C SER A 164 23.90 13.23 7.78
N LYS A 165 22.68 13.62 7.38
CA LYS A 165 21.66 14.24 8.24
C LYS A 165 20.80 13.22 8.99
N PHE A 166 20.55 12.06 8.40
CA PHE A 166 19.62 11.07 8.95
C PHE A 166 20.31 9.73 9.16
N GLY A 167 20.13 9.14 10.35
CA GLY A 167 20.65 7.79 10.63
C GLY A 167 19.96 6.68 9.84
N SER A 168 18.77 6.93 9.29
CA SER A 168 18.04 5.97 8.43
C SER A 168 18.17 6.36 6.97
N SER A 169 18.69 5.45 6.16
CA SER A 169 18.81 5.60 4.69
C SER A 169 17.45 5.85 4.02
N TYR A 170 16.40 5.21 4.52
CA TYR A 170 15.02 5.42 4.07
C TYR A 170 14.54 6.85 4.36
N THR A 171 14.83 7.38 5.54
CA THR A 171 14.48 8.77 5.87
C THR A 171 15.30 9.75 5.02
N ALA A 172 16.55 9.42 4.69
CA ALA A 172 17.36 10.22 3.77
C ALA A 172 16.74 10.28 2.36
N CYS A 173 16.28 9.16 1.80
CA CYS A 173 15.58 9.14 0.50
C CYS A 173 14.31 10.00 0.53
N VAL A 174 13.50 9.87 1.60
CA VAL A 174 12.30 10.69 1.78
C VAL A 174 12.64 12.19 1.82
N HIS A 175 13.72 12.56 2.49
CA HIS A 175 14.19 13.94 2.50
C HIS A 175 14.63 14.40 1.10
N ASP A 176 15.35 13.56 0.34
CA ASP A 176 15.75 13.87 -1.04
C ASP A 176 14.54 14.14 -1.95
N VAL A 177 13.43 13.41 -1.76
CA VAL A 177 12.17 13.71 -2.45
C VAL A 177 11.57 15.04 -1.99
N ALA A 178 11.59 15.33 -0.69
CA ALA A 178 11.05 16.57 -0.15
C ALA A 178 11.78 17.83 -0.65
N ILE A 179 13.08 17.70 -0.99
CA ILE A 179 13.88 18.81 -1.55
C ILE A 179 13.95 18.78 -3.08
N GLY A 180 13.33 17.80 -3.74
CA GLY A 180 13.27 17.71 -5.21
C GLY A 180 14.55 17.17 -5.89
N GLU A 181 15.43 16.48 -5.14
CA GLU A 181 16.55 15.76 -5.75
C GLU A 181 16.07 14.51 -6.50
N PHE A 182 15.07 13.83 -5.93
CA PHE A 182 14.34 12.74 -6.56
C PHE A 182 12.85 13.08 -6.67
N ASP A 183 12.19 12.59 -7.71
CA ASP A 183 10.73 12.72 -7.84
C ASP A 183 10.01 11.61 -7.07
N MET A 184 10.65 10.44 -6.91
CA MET A 184 10.08 9.30 -6.21
C MET A 184 11.16 8.40 -5.61
N CYS A 185 10.88 7.85 -4.42
CA CYS A 185 11.63 6.74 -3.85
C CYS A 185 10.81 5.45 -3.93
N ILE A 186 11.41 4.39 -4.46
CA ILE A 186 10.78 3.08 -4.67
C ILE A 186 11.42 2.07 -3.72
N GLY A 187 10.63 1.60 -2.74
CA GLY A 187 11.08 0.60 -1.79
C GLY A 187 10.04 0.28 -0.71
N SER A 188 10.41 -0.61 0.21
CA SER A 188 9.55 -1.00 1.33
C SER A 188 9.63 0.03 2.46
N PHE A 189 8.75 1.04 2.41
CA PHE A 189 8.72 2.10 3.42
C PHE A 189 7.78 1.77 4.57
N TRP A 190 8.30 1.88 5.80
CA TRP A 190 7.44 2.18 6.94
C TRP A 190 7.03 3.64 6.90
N ILE A 191 5.71 3.84 6.87
CA ILE A 191 5.08 5.14 6.94
C ILE A 191 5.11 5.59 8.41
N THR A 192 5.99 6.54 8.74
CA THR A 192 6.11 7.12 10.07
C THR A 192 5.65 8.58 10.06
N PRO A 193 5.23 9.17 11.19
CA PRO A 193 4.82 10.58 11.25
C PRO A 193 5.90 11.53 10.73
N GLN A 194 7.17 11.26 11.03
CA GLN A 194 8.31 12.04 10.55
C GLN A 194 8.42 12.05 9.02
N ARG A 195 8.13 10.93 8.36
CA ARG A 195 8.21 10.82 6.90
C ARG A 195 6.98 11.43 6.23
N LEU A 196 5.80 11.19 6.80
CA LEU A 196 4.54 11.80 6.36
C LEU A 196 4.53 13.32 6.44
N SER A 197 5.29 13.91 7.37
CA SER A 197 5.43 15.37 7.44
C SER A 197 6.34 15.96 6.36
N MET A 198 7.08 15.12 5.61
CA MET A 198 8.00 15.57 4.57
C MET A 198 7.44 15.35 3.16
N VAL A 199 6.84 14.18 2.91
CA VAL A 199 6.34 13.81 1.58
C VAL A 199 5.02 13.04 1.68
N GLN A 200 4.31 12.98 0.55
CA GLN A 200 3.14 12.12 0.41
C GLN A 200 3.56 10.67 0.12
N PHE A 201 2.78 9.72 0.61
CA PHE A 201 2.97 8.29 0.37
C PHE A 201 1.81 7.74 -0.46
N LEU A 202 2.11 6.74 -1.28
CA LEU A 202 1.05 5.90 -1.86
C LEU A 202 0.28 5.17 -0.75
N PRO A 203 -0.98 4.77 -1.01
CA PRO A 203 -1.74 3.95 -0.09
C PRO A 203 -0.94 2.72 0.36
N ALA A 204 -0.98 2.42 1.65
CA ALA A 204 -0.25 1.30 2.21
C ALA A 204 -0.78 -0.02 1.66
N PHE A 205 0.11 -0.79 1.02
CA PHE A 205 -0.19 -2.12 0.46
C PHE A 205 -0.21 -3.23 1.53
N GLY A 206 0.23 -2.93 2.76
CA GLY A 206 0.17 -3.89 3.86
C GLY A 206 0.62 -3.29 5.19
N SER A 207 0.31 -3.99 6.29
CA SER A 207 0.76 -3.67 7.63
C SER A 207 1.89 -4.62 8.05
N SER A 208 3.00 -4.09 8.56
CA SER A 208 4.03 -4.93 9.18
C SER A 208 3.57 -5.45 10.54
N LYS A 209 3.64 -6.76 10.73
CA LYS A 209 3.47 -7.41 12.03
C LYS A 209 4.86 -7.72 12.59
N PHE A 210 5.12 -7.31 13.82
CA PHE A 210 6.37 -7.62 14.50
C PHE A 210 6.21 -8.94 15.24
N TYR A 211 7.03 -9.93 14.89
CA TYR A 211 7.08 -11.23 15.57
C TYR A 211 8.37 -11.34 16.36
N LEU A 212 8.29 -11.85 17.58
CA LEU A 212 9.46 -12.28 18.33
C LEU A 212 9.83 -13.68 17.84
N VAL A 213 10.92 -13.79 17.08
CA VAL A 213 11.48 -15.08 16.69
C VAL A 213 12.48 -15.50 17.75
N VAL A 214 12.19 -16.58 18.47
CA VAL A 214 13.11 -17.19 19.43
C VAL A 214 13.74 -18.41 18.75
N PRO A 215 15.06 -18.61 18.86
CA PRO A 215 15.67 -19.86 18.43
C PRO A 215 14.92 -21.02 19.08
N GLY A 216 14.46 -21.99 18.26
CA GLY A 216 13.97 -23.24 18.82
C GLY A 216 15.10 -23.96 19.53
N ASP A 217 14.82 -24.60 20.65
CA ASP A 217 15.80 -25.49 21.27
C ASP A 217 16.20 -26.55 20.23
N PRO A 218 17.50 -26.80 20.03
CA PRO A 218 17.93 -27.83 19.10
C PRO A 218 17.34 -29.15 19.57
N VAL A 219 16.41 -29.71 18.79
CA VAL A 219 15.86 -31.05 19.05
C VAL A 219 16.93 -32.06 18.65
N SER A 220 17.95 -32.20 19.50
CA SER A 220 18.83 -33.38 19.50
C SER A 220 18.29 -34.34 20.55
N ASP A 221 17.06 -34.82 20.36
CA ASP A 221 16.58 -35.95 21.14
C ASP A 221 17.51 -37.13 20.85
N SER A 222 18.38 -37.49 21.80
CA SER A 222 19.09 -38.75 21.69
C SER A 222 18.09 -39.90 21.76
N PHE A 223 18.45 -41.07 21.22
CA PHE A 223 17.59 -42.25 21.30
C PHE A 223 17.19 -42.59 22.75
N ILE A 224 18.10 -42.32 23.72
CA ILE A 224 17.84 -42.53 25.15
C ILE A 224 16.84 -41.50 25.69
N ASP A 225 16.93 -40.23 25.27
CA ASP A 225 15.95 -39.20 25.66
C ASP A 225 14.55 -39.57 25.15
N THR A 226 14.45 -40.13 23.95
CA THR A 226 13.18 -40.60 23.40
C THR A 226 12.62 -41.81 24.16
N LEU A 227 13.49 -42.73 24.60
CA LEU A 227 13.09 -43.91 25.38
C LEU A 227 12.70 -43.56 26.82
N ALA A 228 13.23 -42.46 27.36
CA ALA A 228 12.94 -41.98 28.71
C ALA A 228 11.64 -41.16 28.82
N LYS A 229 11.15 -40.56 27.72
CA LYS A 229 9.90 -39.77 27.66
C LYS A 229 8.67 -40.42 28.32
N PRO A 230 8.39 -41.74 28.17
CA PRO A 230 7.27 -42.38 28.86
C PRO A 230 7.40 -42.42 30.39
N PHE A 231 8.61 -42.25 30.93
CA PHE A 231 8.91 -42.26 32.37
C PHE A 231 9.04 -40.87 33.00
N GLU A 232 9.10 -39.80 32.19
CA GLU A 232 9.07 -38.39 32.62
C GLU A 232 7.85 -37.95 33.45
N PRO A 233 6.62 -38.48 33.29
CA PRO A 233 5.48 -37.96 34.05
C PRO A 233 5.60 -38.16 35.58
N PHE A 234 6.56 -38.96 36.05
CA PHE A 234 6.79 -39.20 37.47
C PHE A 234 8.26 -39.02 37.86
N SER A 235 8.51 -38.48 39.05
CA SER A 235 9.86 -38.35 39.58
C SER A 235 10.48 -39.74 39.83
N VAL A 236 11.81 -39.82 39.79
CA VAL A 236 12.56 -41.05 40.12
C VAL A 236 12.19 -41.57 41.52
N GLU A 237 11.92 -40.66 42.45
CA GLU A 237 11.48 -40.96 43.81
C GLU A 237 10.13 -41.68 43.83
N LEU A 238 9.18 -41.27 42.98
CA LEU A 238 7.88 -41.92 42.88
C LEU A 238 8.00 -43.31 42.25
N TRP A 239 8.83 -43.47 41.22
CA TRP A 239 9.13 -44.80 40.66
C TRP A 239 9.78 -45.73 41.68
N ALA A 240 10.73 -45.23 42.48
CA ALA A 240 11.33 -45.99 43.57
C ALA A 240 10.29 -46.38 44.64
N PHE A 241 9.37 -45.48 44.96
CA PHE A 241 8.26 -45.77 45.88
C PHE A 241 7.32 -46.83 45.31
N VAL A 242 6.91 -46.73 44.04
CA VAL A 242 6.05 -47.72 43.37
C VAL A 242 6.73 -49.09 43.35
N LEU A 243 8.01 -49.18 42.99
CA LEU A 243 8.75 -50.44 43.02
C LEU A 243 8.83 -51.01 44.45
N SER A 244 9.13 -50.17 45.44
CA SER A 244 9.20 -50.60 46.84
C SER A 244 7.85 -51.11 47.34
N PHE A 245 6.76 -50.43 46.99
CA PHE A 245 5.40 -50.84 47.32
C PHE A 245 5.02 -52.17 46.67
N LEU A 246 5.35 -52.35 45.38
CA LEU A 246 5.08 -53.60 44.66
C LEU A 246 5.86 -54.78 45.26
N ILE A 247 7.13 -54.58 45.62
CA ILE A 247 7.95 -55.60 46.29
C ILE A 247 7.36 -55.94 47.66
N PHE A 248 7.01 -54.92 48.45
CA PHE A 248 6.38 -55.12 49.76
C PHE A 248 5.07 -55.89 49.64
N ALA A 249 4.19 -55.50 48.71
CA ALA A 249 2.92 -56.19 48.47
C ALA A 249 3.12 -57.63 48.02
N ALA A 250 4.12 -57.90 47.16
CA ALA A 250 4.46 -59.26 46.74
C ALA A 250 4.93 -60.13 47.91
N LEU A 251 5.79 -59.60 48.79
CA LEU A 251 6.25 -60.30 50.00
C LEU A 251 5.10 -60.63 50.95
N VAL A 252 4.21 -59.66 51.19
CA VAL A 252 3.01 -59.88 52.01
C VAL A 252 2.11 -60.94 51.39
N MET A 253 1.91 -60.93 50.07
CA MET A 253 1.13 -61.95 49.38
C MET A 253 1.75 -63.34 49.49
N THR A 254 3.08 -63.48 49.41
CA THR A 254 3.75 -64.77 49.59
C THR A 254 3.66 -65.29 51.02
N ASP A 255 3.75 -64.43 52.03
CA ASP A 255 3.59 -64.83 53.44
C ASP A 255 2.12 -65.18 53.78
N CYS A 256 1.16 -64.50 53.15
CA CYS A 256 -0.26 -64.85 53.26
C CYS A 256 -0.64 -66.13 52.51
N HIS A 257 0.14 -66.53 51.50
CA HIS A 257 0.06 -67.84 50.83
C HIS A 257 0.98 -68.88 51.53
N GLY A 258 1.03 -68.87 52.86
CA GLY A 258 1.58 -69.99 53.63
C GLY A 258 0.92 -71.31 53.22
N PRO A 259 1.64 -72.46 53.30
CA PRO A 259 1.28 -73.68 52.61
C PRO A 259 -0.14 -74.10 52.98
N SER A 260 -1.01 -74.19 51.96
CA SER A 260 -2.21 -75.00 52.09
C SER A 260 -1.75 -76.38 52.52
N GLN A 261 -2.13 -76.78 53.74
CA GLN A 261 -1.91 -78.12 54.23
C GLN A 261 -2.51 -79.11 53.23
N GLN A 262 -1.68 -79.70 52.38
CA GLN A 262 -1.97 -80.99 51.78
C GLN A 262 -1.63 -82.03 52.83
N GLY A 263 -2.67 -82.74 53.28
CA GLY A 263 -2.57 -83.84 54.23
C GLY A 263 -1.88 -85.07 53.68
#